data_AF-A0A3Q9GCT0-F1
#
_entry.id   AF-A0A3Q9GCT0-F1
#
_cell.length_a   1.000
_cell.length_b   1.000
_cell.length_c   1.000
_cell.angle_alpha   90.00
_cell.angle_beta   90.00
_cell.angle_gamma   90.00
#
_symmetry.space_group_name_H-M   'P 1'
#
loop_
_entity.id
_entity.type
_entity.pdbx_description
1 polymer ?
#
loop_
_entity_poly.entity_id
_entity_poly.type
_entity_poly.pdbx_seq_one_letter_code
_entity_poly.pdbx_strand_id
1 'polypeptide(L)'
;MTIAHIEALRDKLSKHKWSVDEELTGDDYSISAVWKLSRFYGSSHIYIEFEGLGDFAVLPLNEAYACHLQGDNSFSLYFGKLFKTFDAELDEFIAQLNGMQT
;
A
#
# COMPACT_ATOMS: atom_id res chain seq x y z
N MET A 1 7.18 13.59 4.22
CA MET A 1 6.99 13.40 2.75
C MET A 1 6.40 12.02 2.53
N THR A 2 5.09 11.91 2.67
CA THR A 2 4.39 10.62 2.80
C THR A 2 3.12 10.63 1.94
N ILE A 3 2.41 11.76 1.92
CA ILE A 3 1.28 12.02 1.01
C ILE A 3 1.65 11.76 -0.46
N ALA A 4 2.76 12.31 -0.94
CA ALA A 4 3.18 12.15 -2.34
C ALA A 4 3.46 10.68 -2.73
N HIS A 5 3.95 9.86 -1.80
CA HIS A 5 4.19 8.44 -2.04
C HIS A 5 2.90 7.64 -2.11
N ILE A 6 1.92 7.97 -1.26
CA ILE A 6 0.59 7.34 -1.25
C ILE A 6 -0.19 7.70 -2.52
N GLU A 7 -0.13 8.96 -2.95
CA GLU A 7 -0.71 9.40 -4.23
C GLU A 7 -0.06 8.68 -5.41
N ALA A 8 1.28 8.58 -5.44
CA ALA A 8 1.98 7.85 -6.49
C ALA A 8 1.59 6.36 -6.52
N LEU A 9 1.46 5.71 -5.36
CA LEU A 9 0.99 4.34 -5.25
C LEU A 9 -0.43 4.19 -5.81
N ARG A 10 -1.37 5.07 -5.41
CA ARG A 10 -2.75 5.07 -5.91
C ARG A 10 -2.83 5.25 -7.42
N ASP A 11 -2.06 6.19 -7.96
CA ASP A 11 -1.98 6.42 -9.40
C ASP A 11 -1.44 5.21 -10.15
N LYS A 12 -0.41 4.55 -9.60
CA LYS A 12 0.20 3.37 -10.23
C LYS A 12 -0.76 2.17 -10.18
N LEU A 13 -1.45 1.94 -9.06
CA LEU A 13 -2.50 0.93 -8.96
C LEU A 13 -3.58 1.12 -10.03
N SER A 14 -4.10 2.35 -10.15
CA SER A 14 -5.12 2.70 -11.16
C SER A 14 -4.63 2.43 -12.60
N LYS A 15 -3.41 2.83 -12.94
CA LYS A 15 -2.79 2.55 -14.26
C LYS A 15 -2.67 1.04 -14.55
N HIS A 16 -2.56 0.21 -13.52
CA HIS A 16 -2.46 -1.25 -13.62
C HIS A 16 -3.80 -1.99 -13.40
N LYS A 17 -4.93 -1.27 -13.49
CA LYS A 17 -6.30 -1.81 -13.39
C LYS A 17 -6.65 -2.36 -12.00
N TRP A 18 -5.98 -1.85 -10.97
CA TRP A 18 -6.39 -2.02 -9.58
C TRP A 18 -7.22 -0.83 -9.13
N SER A 19 -8.27 -1.10 -8.37
CA SER A 19 -9.10 -0.10 -7.72
C SER A 19 -8.88 -0.17 -6.21
N VAL A 20 -8.81 0.98 -5.55
CA VAL A 20 -8.98 1.07 -4.10
C VAL A 20 -10.48 1.18 -3.85
N ASP A 21 -11.08 0.10 -3.38
CA ASP A 21 -12.54 0.03 -3.18
C ASP A 21 -12.94 0.65 -1.85
N GLU A 22 -12.16 0.37 -0.80
CA GLU A 22 -12.41 0.82 0.56
C GLU A 22 -11.09 1.14 1.26
N GLU A 23 -11.09 2.24 2.02
CA GLU A 23 -10.05 2.57 3.00
C GLU A 23 -10.60 2.25 4.39
N LEU A 24 -10.15 1.14 4.96
CA LEU A 24 -10.53 0.67 6.28
C LEU A 24 -9.59 1.26 7.34
N THR A 25 -10.11 1.42 8.56
CA THR A 25 -9.28 1.72 9.73
C THR A 25 -8.27 0.61 9.97
N GLY A 26 -7.10 0.98 10.47
CA GLY A 26 -6.10 0.02 10.89
C GLY A 26 -6.43 -0.68 12.21
N ASP A 27 -5.39 -1.15 12.91
CA ASP A 27 -5.51 -2.04 14.07
C ASP A 27 -5.36 -1.33 15.43
N ASP A 28 -5.28 0.01 15.43
CA ASP A 28 -4.98 0.85 16.61
C ASP A 28 -3.66 0.50 17.34
N TYR A 29 -2.78 -0.28 16.70
CA TYR A 29 -1.50 -0.70 17.26
C TYR A 29 -0.31 -0.37 16.35
N SER A 30 -0.30 -0.85 15.12
CA SER A 30 0.82 -0.72 14.18
C SER A 30 0.41 -0.34 12.76
N ILE A 31 -0.84 -0.57 12.40
CA ILE A 31 -1.40 -0.36 11.08
C ILE A 31 -2.20 0.94 11.09
N SER A 32 -1.81 1.89 10.25
CA SER A 32 -2.48 3.19 10.05
C SER A 32 -3.82 3.04 9.33
N ALA A 33 -3.87 2.18 8.32
CA ALA A 33 -5.05 1.94 7.50
C ALA A 33 -4.88 0.63 6.71
N VAL A 34 -5.99 0.12 6.19
CA VAL A 34 -5.98 -1.00 5.26
C VAL A 34 -6.71 -0.59 3.98
N TRP A 35 -6.08 -0.76 2.83
CA TRP A 35 -6.76 -0.61 1.54
C TRP A 35 -7.25 -1.96 1.06
N LYS A 36 -8.55 -2.06 0.83
CA LYS A 36 -9.15 -3.17 0.10
C LYS A 36 -9.07 -2.86 -1.39
N LEU A 37 -8.39 -3.73 -2.12
CA LEU A 37 -8.20 -3.59 -3.56
C LEU A 37 -8.95 -4.68 -4.32
N SER A 38 -9.57 -4.29 -5.43
CA SER A 38 -10.07 -5.22 -6.44
C SER A 38 -9.38 -4.95 -7.77
N ARG A 39 -9.31 -6.00 -8.59
CA ARG A 39 -8.96 -5.84 -9.99
C ARG A 39 -10.23 -5.54 -10.77
N PHE A 40 -10.19 -4.61 -11.74
CA PHE A 40 -11.38 -4.13 -12.48
C PHE A 40 -12.26 -5.24 -13.11
N TYR A 41 -11.72 -6.43 -13.35
CA TYR A 41 -12.45 -7.60 -13.87
C TYR A 41 -12.34 -8.85 -12.97
N GLY A 42 -11.75 -8.72 -11.77
CA GLY A 42 -11.53 -9.83 -10.84
C GLY A 42 -12.61 -9.87 -9.76
N SER A 43 -12.95 -11.08 -9.30
CA SER A 43 -13.81 -11.27 -8.12
C SER A 43 -13.02 -11.35 -6.81
N SER A 44 -11.69 -11.43 -6.90
CA SER A 44 -10.79 -11.49 -5.76
C SER A 44 -10.49 -10.10 -5.23
N HIS A 45 -10.45 -10.00 -3.90
CA HIS A 45 -9.96 -8.82 -3.20
C HIS A 45 -8.64 -9.16 -2.54
N ILE A 46 -7.74 -8.19 -2.55
CA ILE A 46 -6.53 -8.22 -1.74
C ILE A 46 -6.55 -7.03 -0.79
N TYR A 47 -5.75 -7.12 0.27
CA TYR A 47 -5.67 -6.08 1.28
C TYR A 47 -4.22 -5.63 1.39
N ILE A 48 -4.01 -4.32 1.37
CA ILE A 48 -2.71 -3.71 1.65
C ILE A 48 -2.80 -3.03 3.01
N GLU A 49 -1.89 -3.38 3.91
CA GLU A 49 -1.78 -2.80 5.24
C GLU A 49 -0.71 -1.70 5.22
N PHE A 50 -1.02 -0.55 5.83
CA PHE A 50 -0.11 0.59 5.91
C PHE A 50 0.49 0.65 7.30
N GLU A 51 1.81 0.55 7.40
CA GLU A 51 2.50 0.63 8.69
C GLU A 51 2.74 2.08 9.11
N GLY A 52 2.41 2.36 10.36
CA GLY A 52 2.61 3.67 10.96
C GLY A 52 2.66 3.60 12.48
N LEU A 53 3.42 2.66 13.03
CA LEU A 53 3.68 2.65 14.47
C LEU A 53 4.44 3.92 14.90
N GLY A 54 3.80 4.76 15.69
CA GLY A 54 4.41 5.93 16.34
C GLY A 54 4.70 5.69 17.82
N ASP A 55 5.36 6.65 18.47
CA ASP A 55 5.83 6.52 19.86
C ASP A 55 4.70 6.40 20.89
N PHE A 56 3.54 7.02 20.61
CA PHE A 56 2.41 7.11 21.55
C PHE A 56 1.06 6.74 20.94
N ALA A 57 1.00 6.62 19.62
CA ALA A 57 -0.20 6.31 18.87
C ALA A 57 0.19 5.83 17.47
N VAL A 58 -0.75 5.16 16.81
CA VAL A 58 -0.64 4.88 15.38
C VAL A 58 -0.74 6.19 14.60
N LEU A 59 0.18 6.37 13.68
CA LEU A 59 0.21 7.49 12.75
C LEU A 59 -0.97 7.40 11.78
N PRO A 60 -1.55 8.52 11.36
CA PRO A 60 -2.55 8.52 10.29
C PRO A 60 -1.95 8.01 8.97
N LEU A 61 -2.80 7.55 8.04
CA LEU A 61 -2.37 7.01 6.74
C LEU A 61 -1.40 7.95 6.01
N ASN A 62 -1.66 9.25 6.00
CA ASN A 62 -0.80 10.25 5.37
C ASN A 62 0.58 10.40 6.02
N GLU A 63 0.85 9.72 7.12
CA GLU A 63 2.14 9.65 7.83
C GLU A 63 2.70 8.23 7.91
N ALA A 64 2.01 7.25 7.32
CA ALA A 64 2.51 5.88 7.19
C ALA A 64 3.89 5.88 6.51
N TYR A 65 4.76 4.96 6.94
CA TYR A 65 6.13 4.86 6.43
C TYR A 65 6.35 3.64 5.53
N ALA A 66 5.42 2.68 5.49
CA ALA A 66 5.45 1.56 4.56
C ALA A 66 4.04 1.03 4.28
N CYS A 67 3.93 0.18 3.27
CA CYS A 67 2.79 -0.70 3.11
C CYS A 67 3.19 -2.10 2.67
N HIS A 68 2.39 -3.12 2.99
CA HIS A 68 2.62 -4.49 2.55
C HIS A 68 1.32 -5.23 2.27
N LEU A 69 1.40 -6.38 1.59
CA LEU A 69 0.23 -7.25 1.43
C LEU A 69 -0.16 -7.87 2.78
N GLN A 70 -1.45 -7.86 3.09
CA GLN A 70 -1.97 -8.53 4.27
C GLN A 70 -1.66 -10.04 4.21
N GLY A 71 -1.04 -10.55 5.28
CA GLY A 71 -0.62 -11.95 5.38
C GLY A 71 0.69 -12.30 4.67
N ASP A 72 1.32 -11.35 3.98
CA ASP A 72 2.65 -11.55 3.38
C ASP A 72 3.51 -10.27 3.40
N ASN A 73 4.35 -10.17 4.44
CA ASN A 73 5.26 -9.04 4.63
C ASN A 73 6.50 -9.10 3.71
N SER A 74 6.68 -10.16 2.92
CA SER A 74 7.76 -10.20 1.92
C SER A 74 7.51 -9.23 0.76
N PHE A 75 6.24 -8.85 0.55
CA PHE A 75 5.79 -7.85 -0.40
C PHE A 75 5.57 -6.52 0.32
N SER A 76 6.63 -5.72 0.51
CA SER A 76 6.55 -4.41 1.18
C SER A 76 7.16 -3.27 0.35
N LEU A 77 6.61 -2.07 0.54
CA LEU A 77 7.05 -0.82 -0.10
C LEU A 77 7.29 0.24 0.98
N TYR A 78 8.51 0.78 1.07
CA TYR A 78 8.90 1.74 2.10
C TYR A 78 8.92 3.19 1.56
N PHE A 79 8.25 4.10 2.28
CA PHE A 79 8.03 5.50 1.90
C PHE A 79 9.10 6.48 2.41
N GLY A 80 10.10 6.01 3.16
CA GLY A 80 11.19 6.86 3.66
C GLY A 80 12.35 7.08 2.69
N LYS A 81 12.25 6.62 1.43
CA LYS A 81 13.33 6.69 0.43
C LYS A 81 13.24 7.92 -0.47
N LEU A 82 14.34 8.22 -1.17
CA LEU A 82 14.38 9.23 -2.22
C LEU A 82 13.50 8.81 -3.41
N PHE A 83 12.80 9.77 -4.03
CA PHE A 83 11.82 9.52 -5.10
C PHE A 83 12.29 8.62 -6.25
N LYS A 84 13.55 8.71 -6.69
CA LYS A 84 14.07 7.87 -7.79
C LYS A 84 14.14 6.39 -7.41
N THR A 85 14.51 6.09 -6.17
CA THR A 85 14.57 4.71 -5.66
C THR A 85 13.17 4.20 -5.38
N PHE A 86 12.30 5.07 -4.86
CA PHE A 86 10.90 4.76 -4.62
C PHE A 86 10.15 4.37 -5.91
N ASP A 87 10.33 5.07 -7.03
CA ASP A 87 9.62 4.76 -8.28
C ASP A 87 9.95 3.36 -8.81
N ALA A 88 11.22 2.94 -8.74
CA ALA A 88 11.64 1.60 -9.13
C ALA A 88 11.08 0.50 -8.21
N GLU A 89 11.05 0.74 -6.90
CA GLU A 89 10.46 -0.20 -5.93
C GLU A 89 8.94 -0.25 -6.05
N LEU A 90 8.29 0.87 -6.36
CA LEU A 90 6.87 0.93 -6.66
C LEU A 90 6.55 0.11 -7.93
N ASP A 91 7.39 0.19 -8.97
CA ASP A 91 7.24 -0.66 -10.16
C ASP A 91 7.35 -2.15 -9.82
N GLU A 92 8.33 -2.54 -9.00
CA GLU A 92 8.50 -3.91 -8.55
C GLU A 92 7.31 -4.40 -7.72
N PHE A 93 6.85 -3.59 -6.76
CA PHE A 93 5.69 -3.88 -5.92
C PHE A 93 4.44 -4.11 -6.77
N ILE A 94 4.17 -3.25 -7.75
CA ILE A 94 3.03 -3.39 -8.67
C ILE A 94 3.19 -4.63 -9.57
N ALA A 95 4.40 -4.94 -10.04
CA ALA A 95 4.66 -6.14 -10.82
C ALA A 95 4.38 -7.42 -10.02
N GLN A 96 4.78 -7.44 -8.74
CA GLN A 96 4.50 -8.52 -7.82
C GLN A 96 2.99 -8.69 -7.58
N LEU A 97 2.26 -7.60 -7.30
CA LEU A 97 0.80 -7.63 -7.20
C LEU A 97 0.12 -8.18 -8.46
N ASN A 98 0.61 -7.81 -9.64
CA ASN A 98 0.07 -8.31 -10.91
C ASN A 98 0.38 -9.80 -11.15
N GLY A 99 1.45 -10.32 -10.56
CA GLY A 99 1.86 -11.72 -10.63
C GLY A 99 1.08 -12.67 -9.70
N MET A 100 0.35 -12.12 -8.72
CA MET A 100 -0.56 -12.88 -7.87
C MET A 100 -1.78 -13.34 -8.69
N GLN A 101 -1.63 -14.46 -9.40
CA GLN A 101 -2.74 -15.13 -10.07
C GLN A 101 -3.74 -15.60 -9.01
N THR A 102 -4.94 -15.03 -9.02
CA THR A 102 -6.13 -15.61 -8.39
C THR A 102 -6.92 -16.37 -9.43
#